data_AF-A0A970PG49-F1
#
_entry.id   AF-A0A970PG49-F1
#
_cell.length_a   1.000
_cell.length_b   1.000
_cell.length_c   1.000
_cell.angle_alpha   90.00
_cell.angle_beta   90.00
_cell.angle_gamma   90.00
#
_symmetry.space_group_name_H-M   'P 1'
#
loop_
_entity.id
_entity.type
_entity.pdbx_description
1 polymer ?
#
loop_
_entity_poly.entity_id
_entity_poly.type
_entity_poly.pdbx_seq_one_letter_code
_entity_poly.pdbx_strand_id
1 'polypeptide(L)'
;MIGLIVILGFIALSIASGINGGEGGLGIGIAGILLFFLGLFGFILSYKELKQRDIYYRFPMMGIISNGLMLVLLMIIYILGLY
;
A
#
# COMPACT_ATOMS: atom_id res chain seq x y z
N MET A 1 6.76 7.87 6.71
CA MET A 1 5.95 8.64 5.74
C MET A 1 5.45 7.82 4.55
N ILE A 2 6.20 6.80 4.08
CA ILE A 2 5.83 5.99 2.90
C ILE A 2 4.42 5.36 3.00
N GLY A 3 4.02 4.83 4.16
CA GLY A 3 2.68 4.22 4.29
C GLY A 3 1.52 5.18 4.15
N LEU A 4 1.70 6.45 4.51
CA LEU A 4 0.69 7.49 4.33
C LEU A 4 0.50 7.81 2.83
N ILE A 5 1.60 7.78 2.07
CA ILE A 5 1.58 7.94 0.61
C ILE A 5 0.88 6.76 -0.06
N VAL A 6 1.12 5.52 0.41
CA VAL A 6 0.45 4.33 -0.12
C VAL A 6 -1.04 4.36 0.16
N ILE A 7 -1.46 4.79 1.35
CA ILE A 7 -2.88 4.93 1.69
C ILE A 7 -3.55 5.99 0.82
N LEU A 8 -2.95 7.17 0.68
CA LEU A 8 -3.50 8.24 -0.14
C LEU A 8 -3.56 7.85 -1.63
N GLY A 9 -2.52 7.19 -2.13
CA GLY A 9 -2.49 6.66 -3.49
C GLY A 9 -3.56 5.59 -3.72
N PHE A 10 -3.77 4.71 -2.75
CA PHE A 10 -4.82 3.69 -2.80
C PHE A 10 -6.23 4.29 -2.83
N ILE A 11 -6.49 5.30 -1.99
CA ILE A 11 -7.78 6.02 -1.99
C ILE A 11 -8.00 6.73 -3.33
N ALA A 12 -6.98 7.42 -3.84
CA ALA A 12 -7.06 8.11 -5.12
C ALA A 12 -7.35 7.15 -6.29
N LEU A 13 -6.67 6.00 -6.34
CA LEU A 13 -6.94 4.97 -7.36
C LEU A 13 -8.32 4.35 -7.20
N SER A 14 -8.78 4.12 -5.98
CA SER A 14 -10.11 3.55 -5.72
C SER A 14 -11.21 4.49 -6.17
N ILE A 15 -11.07 5.80 -5.91
CA ILE A 15 -12.01 6.83 -6.39
C ILE A 15 -11.96 6.92 -7.92
N ALA A 16 -10.75 6.96 -8.51
CA ALA A 16 -10.60 7.00 -9.96
C ALA A 16 -11.20 5.77 -10.65
N SER A 17 -11.04 4.58 -10.06
CA SER A 17 -11.67 3.34 -10.55
C SER A 17 -13.19 3.38 -10.43
N GLY A 18 -13.71 3.87 -9.30
CA GLY A 18 -15.15 4.01 -9.07
C GLY A 18 -15.84 5.00 -10.02
N ILE A 19 -15.18 6.12 -10.36
CA ILE A 19 -15.69 7.09 -11.34
C ILE A 19 -15.73 6.48 -12.75
N ASN A 20 -14.78 5.61 -13.09
CA ASN A 20 -14.73 4.87 -14.34
C ASN A 20 -15.62 3.60 -14.34
N GLY A 21 -16.58 3.50 -13.42
CA GLY A 21 -17.54 2.39 -13.38
C GLY A 21 -16.95 1.05 -12.93
N GLY A 22 -15.76 1.04 -12.33
CA GLY A 22 -15.02 -0.17 -11.96
C GLY A 22 -14.16 -0.74 -13.10
N GLU A 23 -14.32 -0.25 -14.33
CA GLU A 23 -13.47 -0.58 -15.48
C GLU A 23 -12.29 0.39 -15.56
N GLY A 24 -11.47 0.42 -14.50
CA GLY A 24 -10.27 1.27 -14.44
C GLY A 24 -9.20 0.95 -15.51
N GLY A 25 -9.43 -0.09 -16.32
CA GLY A 25 -8.55 -0.55 -17.38
C GLY A 25 -7.16 -0.98 -16.88
N LEU A 26 -6.30 -1.33 -17.83
CA LEU A 26 -4.89 -1.68 -17.55
C LEU A 26 -4.12 -0.54 -16.85
N GLY A 27 -4.50 0.72 -17.06
CA GLY A 27 -3.83 1.88 -16.48
C GLY A 27 -3.94 1.95 -14.95
N ILE A 28 -5.15 1.79 -14.40
CA ILE A 28 -5.36 1.78 -12.94
C ILE A 28 -4.77 0.52 -12.32
N GLY A 29 -4.82 -0.61 -13.03
CA GLY A 29 -4.12 -1.84 -12.64
C GLY A 29 -2.62 -1.60 -12.46
N ILE A 30 -1.92 -1.16 -13.51
CA ILE A 30 -0.47 -0.91 -13.47
C ILE A 30 -0.10 0.07 -12.35
N ALA A 31 -0.87 1.14 -12.16
CA ALA A 31 -0.67 2.07 -11.05
C ALA A 31 -0.85 1.40 -9.68
N GLY A 32 -1.81 0.49 -9.54
CA GLY A 32 -2.01 -0.34 -8.35
C GLY A 32 -0.85 -1.30 -8.07
N ILE A 33 -0.26 -1.92 -9.10
CA ILE A 33 0.97 -2.75 -8.97
C ILE A 33 2.12 -1.89 -8.45
N LEU A 34 2.31 -0.70 -9.01
CA LEU A 34 3.38 0.20 -8.58
C LEU A 34 3.20 0.63 -7.11
N LEU A 35 1.96 0.91 -6.70
CA LEU A 35 1.62 1.19 -5.30
C LEU A 35 1.86 -0.01 -4.37
N PHE A 36 1.62 -1.23 -4.84
CA PHE A 36 1.92 -2.45 -4.10
C PHE A 36 3.42 -2.60 -3.84
N PHE A 37 4.27 -2.40 -4.85
CA PHE A 37 5.73 -2.43 -4.66
C PHE A 37 6.21 -1.31 -3.73
N LEU A 38 5.64 -0.11 -3.84
CA LEU A 38 5.91 1.00 -2.91
C LEU A 38 5.55 0.66 -1.46
N GLY A 39 4.41 -0.01 -1.24
CA GLY A 39 4.01 -0.55 0.06
C GLY A 39 4.98 -1.62 0.58
N LEU A 40 5.45 -2.52 -0.28
CA LEU A 40 6.46 -3.53 0.03
C LEU A 40 7.77 -2.90 0.50
N PHE A 41 8.26 -1.89 -0.22
CA PHE A 41 9.45 -1.13 0.16
C PHE A 41 9.25 -0.39 1.49
N GLY A 42 8.10 0.26 1.67
CA GLY A 42 7.75 0.93 2.93
C GLY A 42 7.69 -0.04 4.11
N PHE A 43 7.21 -1.26 3.89
CA PHE A 43 7.16 -2.32 4.90
C PHE A 43 8.56 -2.83 5.27
N ILE A 44 9.42 -3.13 4.28
CA ILE A 44 10.80 -3.59 4.51
C ILE A 44 11.61 -2.53 5.24
N LEU A 45 11.48 -1.25 4.85
CA LEU A 45 12.16 -0.14 5.51
C LEU A 45 11.69 0.00 6.97
N SER A 46 10.38 -0.06 7.20
CA SER A 46 9.81 0.01 8.56
C SER A 46 10.24 -1.18 9.43
N TYR A 47 10.36 -2.37 8.84
CA TYR A 47 10.88 -3.58 9.51
C TYR A 47 12.36 -3.44 9.89
N LYS A 48 13.16 -2.84 9.01
CA LYS A 48 14.58 -2.57 9.25
C LYS A 48 14.78 -1.54 10.37
N GLU A 49 13.95 -0.49 10.39
CA GLU A 49 13.92 0.53 11.45
C GLU A 49 13.48 -0.07 12.79
N LEU A 50 12.51 -0.99 12.80
CA LEU A 50 12.11 -1.72 14.02
C LEU A 50 13.25 -2.57 14.61
N LYS A 51 14.14 -3.08 13.75
CA LYS A 51 15.29 -3.89 14.16
C LYS A 51 16.43 -3.04 14.73
N GLN A 52 16.51 -1.75 14.36
CA GLN A 52 17.38 -0.78 15.02
C GLN A 52 16.72 -0.35 16.33
N ARG A 53 16.92 -1.16 17.38
CA ARG A 53 16.54 -0.87 18.76
C ARG A 53 17.26 0.39 19.22
N ASP A 54 16.68 1.57 19.03
CA ASP A 54 16.90 2.70 19.92
C ASP A 54 15.82 3.80 19.75
N ILE A 55 15.11 4.03 20.85
CA ILE A 55 14.44 5.28 21.25
C ILE A 55 12.95 5.54 20.83
N TYR A 56 12.40 5.10 19.69
CA TYR A 56 10.98 5.38 19.37
C TYR A 56 10.19 4.23 18.72
N TYR A 57 9.88 3.17 19.48
CA TYR A 57 9.17 1.97 19.00
C TYR A 57 7.76 2.21 18.39
N ARG A 58 7.07 3.28 18.82
CA ARG A 58 5.68 3.56 18.39
C ARG A 58 5.57 4.01 16.94
N PHE A 59 6.55 4.77 16.43
CA PHE A 59 6.49 5.30 15.06
C PHE A 59 6.73 4.22 13.99
N PRO A 60 7.75 3.34 14.11
CA PRO A 60 7.94 2.21 13.21
C PRO A 60 6.81 1.18 13.28
N MET A 61 6.26 0.92 14.48
CA MET A 61 5.11 0.01 14.62
C MET A 61 3.89 0.47 13.82
N MET A 62 3.52 1.76 13.87
CA MET A 62 2.44 2.29 13.05
C MET A 62 2.74 2.19 11.55
N GLY A 63 4.01 2.36 11.15
CA GLY A 63 4.47 2.19 9.78
C GLY A 63 4.34 0.75 9.28
N ILE A 64 4.70 -0.24 10.11
CA ILE A 64 4.56 -1.66 9.78
C ILE A 64 3.09 -2.06 9.68
N ILE A 65 2.26 -1.65 10.66
CA ILE A 65 0.84 -2.00 10.68
C ILE A 65 0.14 -1.41 9.46
N SER A 66 0.34 -0.11 9.18
CA SER A 66 -0.31 0.55 8.03
C SER A 66 0.14 0.00 6.68
N ASN A 67 1.45 -0.15 6.46
CA ASN A 67 1.97 -0.72 5.19
C ASN A 67 1.60 -2.19 5.02
N GLY A 68 1.67 -2.97 6.10
CA GLY A 68 1.33 -4.39 6.08
C GLY A 68 -0.14 -4.62 5.77
N LEU A 69 -1.03 -3.85 6.39
CA LEU A 69 -2.47 -3.93 6.14
C LEU A 69 -2.81 -3.50 4.69
N MET A 70 -2.14 -2.46 4.18
CA MET A 70 -2.28 -2.05 2.78
C MET A 70 -1.77 -3.09 1.78
N LEU A 71 -0.67 -3.79 2.08
CA LEU A 71 -0.20 -4.91 1.26
C LEU A 71 -1.25 -6.02 1.16
N VAL A 72 -1.86 -6.40 2.29
CA VAL A 72 -2.90 -7.44 2.31
C VAL A 72 -4.12 -7.00 1.49
N LEU A 73 -4.59 -5.76 1.66
CA LEU A 73 -5.73 -5.23 0.91
C LEU A 73 -5.46 -5.19 -0.60
N LEU A 74 -4.30 -4.64 -1.00
CA LEU A 74 -3.91 -4.59 -2.41
C LEU A 74 -3.77 -6.00 -3.01
N MET A 75 -3.26 -6.97 -2.25
CA MET A 75 -3.16 -8.36 -2.69
C MET A 75 -4.54 -8.99 -2.94
N ILE A 76 -5.50 -8.76 -2.03
CA ILE A 76 -6.88 -9.26 -2.19
C ILE A 76 -7.53 -8.65 -3.45
N ILE A 77 -7.40 -7.34 -3.64
CA ILE A 77 -7.95 -6.65 -4.81
C ILE A 77 -7.31 -7.14 -6.10
N TYR A 78 -6.01 -7.43 -6.08
CA TYR A 78 -5.32 -8.01 -7.22
C TYR A 78 -5.83 -9.41 -7.57
N ILE A 79 -6.04 -10.27 -6.57
CA ILE A 79 -6.58 -11.61 -6.77
C ILE A 79 -8.02 -11.54 -7.30
N LEU A 80 -8.84 -10.64 -6.75
CA LEU A 80 -10.22 -10.43 -7.19
C LEU A 80 -10.30 -9.83 -8.60
N GLY A 81 -9.41 -8.91 -8.97
CA GLY A 81 -9.37 -8.32 -10.30
C GLY A 81 -8.75 -9.23 -11.37
N LEU A 82 -8.07 -10.32 -10.96
CA LEU A 82 -7.57 -11.37 -11.84
C LEU A 82 -8.64 -12.38 -12.25
N TYR A 83 -9.77 -12.44 -11.52
CA TYR A 83 -10.88 -13.37 -11.72
C TYR A 83 -12.11 -12.67 -12.31
#